data_AF-Q0CLM0-F1
#
_entry.id   AF-Q0CLM0-F1
#
_cell.length_a   1.000
_cell.length_b   1.000
_cell.length_c   1.000
_cell.angle_alpha   90.00
_cell.angle_beta   90.00
_cell.angle_gamma   90.00
#
_symmetry.space_group_name_H-M   'P 1'
#
loop_
_entity.id
_entity.type
_entity.pdbx_description
1 polymer ?
#
loop_
_entity_poly.entity_id
_entity_poly.type
_entity_poly.pdbx_seq_one_letter_code
_entity_poly.pdbx_strand_id
1 'polypeptide(L)'
;MAEIYPPSLVLAEIAENLDRHHGELRVTLPSNHFTQQQGLSATLDCVGELSDRVFLPTTNPARRQALRRQALESKHVFDGSTRPIRAPGKLKPDDIPPTPSPERRALLKKKFLDENEHPSRPYVLETALLRTDHALAAVVGNANVSAVDWESGMPKCRLSQIEMLWDTGAQTTIITKDILDEQFQAHLSDPVHRAYRNQDGTRVQISFALEFTNSVLVLDHIAWVVDKEFVPNRAIRHYPRAERLHRLTAAASNSAVHP
;
A
#
# COMPACT_ATOMS: atom_id res chain seq x y z
N MET A 1 15.17 0.30 -13.62
CA MET A 1 15.77 -1.05 -13.80
C MET A 1 14.67 -2.06 -13.60
N ALA A 2 14.58 -3.11 -14.43
CA ALA A 2 13.62 -4.18 -14.22
C ALA A 2 13.95 -4.95 -12.93
N GLU A 3 12.94 -5.29 -12.14
CA GLU A 3 13.10 -6.18 -10.98
C GLU A 3 13.07 -7.64 -11.44
N ILE A 4 13.89 -8.48 -10.78
CA ILE A 4 14.01 -9.90 -11.11
C ILE A 4 13.34 -10.68 -9.99
N TYR A 5 12.40 -11.54 -10.36
CA TYR A 5 11.65 -12.38 -9.44
C TYR A 5 11.89 -13.86 -9.74
N PRO A 6 12.02 -14.72 -8.72
CA PRO A 6 12.04 -16.16 -8.95
C PRO A 6 10.69 -16.62 -9.50
N PRO A 7 10.64 -17.49 -10.51
CA PRO A 7 9.38 -17.93 -11.12
C PRO A 7 8.37 -18.51 -10.11
N SER A 8 8.86 -19.21 -9.08
CA SER A 8 8.03 -19.78 -8.02
C SER A 8 7.27 -18.71 -7.24
N LEU A 9 7.88 -17.55 -6.97
CA LEU A 9 7.22 -16.46 -6.26
C LEU A 9 6.13 -15.83 -7.14
N VAL A 10 6.42 -15.62 -8.42
CA VAL A 10 5.45 -15.08 -9.38
C VAL A 10 4.26 -16.02 -9.52
N LEU A 11 4.52 -17.32 -9.71
CA LEU A 11 3.47 -18.33 -9.85
C LEU A 11 2.66 -18.52 -8.57
N ALA A 12 3.28 -18.49 -7.39
CA ALA A 12 2.58 -18.57 -6.12
C ALA A 12 1.62 -17.38 -5.93
N GLU A 13 2.08 -16.18 -6.27
CA GLU A 13 1.26 -14.98 -6.14
C GLU A 13 0.10 -14.97 -7.16
N ILE A 14 0.35 -15.40 -8.40
CA ILE A 14 -0.72 -15.60 -9.40
C ILE A 14 -1.73 -16.64 -8.92
N ALA A 15 -1.26 -17.78 -8.40
CA ALA A 15 -2.12 -18.84 -7.90
C ALA A 15 -3.01 -18.36 -6.74
N GLU A 16 -2.44 -17.61 -5.77
CA GLU A 16 -3.20 -16.99 -4.70
C GLU A 16 -4.22 -15.96 -5.22
N ASN A 17 -3.89 -15.20 -6.27
CA ASN A 17 -4.81 -14.24 -6.87
C ASN A 17 -5.99 -14.94 -7.57
N LEU A 18 -5.70 -15.99 -8.34
CA LEU A 18 -6.71 -16.79 -9.03
C LEU A 18 -7.64 -17.48 -8.04
N ASP A 19 -7.12 -18.12 -6.99
CA ASP A 19 -7.95 -18.79 -5.97
C ASP A 19 -8.93 -17.82 -5.30
N ARG A 20 -8.48 -16.57 -5.04
CA ARG A 20 -9.29 -15.56 -4.36
C ARG A 20 -10.35 -14.94 -5.25
N HIS A 21 -9.99 -14.56 -6.47
CA HIS A 21 -10.85 -13.74 -7.34
C HIS A 21 -11.57 -14.55 -8.41
N HIS A 22 -11.03 -15.72 -8.74
CA HIS A 22 -11.47 -16.58 -9.84
C HIS A 22 -11.49 -18.05 -9.40
N GLY A 23 -11.87 -18.29 -8.13
CA GLY A 23 -11.90 -19.60 -7.49
C GLY A 23 -12.91 -20.58 -8.11
N GLU A 24 -13.70 -20.13 -9.08
CA GLU A 24 -14.57 -20.92 -9.95
C GLU A 24 -13.85 -21.49 -11.18
N LEU A 25 -12.73 -20.92 -11.61
CA LEU A 25 -11.99 -21.39 -12.78
C LEU A 25 -11.42 -22.79 -12.53
N ARG A 26 -11.55 -23.66 -13.52
CA ARG A 26 -11.07 -25.04 -13.46
C ARG A 26 -10.29 -25.35 -14.72
N VAL A 27 -9.11 -25.93 -14.53
CA VAL A 27 -8.25 -26.38 -15.63
C VAL A 27 -8.51 -27.85 -15.89
N THR A 28 -8.67 -28.22 -17.16
CA THR A 28 -8.73 -29.63 -17.57
C THR A 28 -7.33 -30.11 -17.93
N LEU A 29 -6.89 -31.19 -17.30
CA LEU A 29 -5.59 -31.80 -17.56
C LEU A 29 -5.77 -33.21 -18.16
N PRO A 30 -4.85 -33.67 -19.01
CA PRO A 30 -4.99 -34.95 -19.71
C PRO A 30 -4.94 -36.15 -18.75
N SER A 31 -4.28 -36.02 -17.60
CA SER A 31 -4.29 -37.00 -16.52
C SER A 31 -3.86 -36.37 -15.19
N ASN A 32 -3.88 -37.15 -14.10
CA ASN A 32 -3.29 -36.78 -12.81
C ASN A 32 -1.75 -36.81 -12.79
N HIS A 33 -1.11 -37.27 -13.88
CA HIS A 33 0.33 -37.25 -14.12
C HIS A 33 0.61 -36.46 -15.39
N PHE A 34 0.79 -35.15 -15.26
CA PHE A 34 1.06 -34.23 -16.36
C PHE A 34 2.44 -33.59 -16.20
N THR A 35 3.01 -33.10 -17.30
CA THR A 35 4.29 -32.37 -17.28
C THR A 35 4.08 -30.93 -16.84
N GLN A 36 5.13 -30.27 -16.33
CA GLN A 36 5.05 -28.84 -15.98
C GLN A 36 4.57 -27.98 -17.15
N GLN A 37 5.02 -28.27 -18.37
CA GLN A 37 4.59 -27.59 -19.58
C GLN A 37 3.09 -27.74 -19.82
N GLN A 38 2.55 -28.97 -19.70
CA GLN A 38 1.11 -29.21 -19.86
C GLN A 38 0.30 -28.44 -18.81
N GLY A 39 0.75 -28.43 -17.56
CA GLY A 39 0.10 -27.69 -16.49
C GLY A 39 0.08 -26.18 -16.74
N LEU A 40 1.23 -25.60 -17.10
CA LEU A 40 1.37 -24.17 -17.38
C LEU A 40 0.55 -23.75 -18.61
N SER A 41 0.61 -24.50 -19.71
CA SER A 41 -0.18 -24.22 -20.91
C SER A 41 -1.68 -24.28 -20.62
N ALA A 42 -2.16 -25.35 -19.97
CA ALA A 42 -3.58 -25.46 -19.65
C ALA A 42 -4.06 -24.38 -18.68
N THR A 43 -3.20 -23.94 -17.76
CA THR A 43 -3.50 -22.81 -16.87
C THR A 43 -3.56 -21.50 -17.65
N LEU A 44 -2.61 -21.23 -18.55
CA LEU A 44 -2.62 -20.04 -19.40
C LEU A 44 -3.85 -20.00 -20.31
N ASP A 45 -4.22 -21.12 -20.92
CA ASP A 45 -5.42 -21.23 -21.77
C ASP A 45 -6.71 -20.97 -20.98
N CYS A 46 -6.77 -21.41 -19.72
CA CYS A 46 -7.91 -21.18 -18.83
C CYS A 46 -8.01 -19.74 -18.33
N VAL A 47 -6.86 -19.14 -18.00
CA VAL A 47 -6.78 -17.78 -17.44
C VAL A 47 -6.96 -16.72 -18.53
N GLY A 48 -6.61 -17.02 -19.79
CA GLY A 48 -6.93 -16.17 -20.94
C GLY A 48 -6.49 -14.71 -20.77
N GLU A 49 -7.44 -13.78 -20.93
CA GLU A 49 -7.25 -12.31 -20.91
C GLU A 49 -7.57 -11.65 -19.56
N LEU A 50 -7.51 -12.37 -18.43
CA LEU A 50 -7.69 -11.72 -17.12
C LEU A 50 -6.75 -10.51 -16.99
N SER A 51 -7.32 -9.35 -16.70
CA SER A 51 -6.60 -8.06 -16.61
C SER A 51 -6.18 -7.71 -15.18
N ASP A 52 -6.33 -8.66 -14.26
CA ASP A 52 -5.97 -8.50 -12.86
C ASP A 52 -4.49 -8.17 -12.71
N ARG A 53 -4.21 -7.22 -11.82
CA ARG A 53 -2.85 -6.83 -11.48
C ARG A 53 -2.39 -7.59 -10.25
N VAL A 54 -1.30 -8.32 -10.42
CA VAL A 54 -0.60 -8.98 -9.33
C VAL A 54 0.52 -8.07 -8.83
N PHE A 55 0.54 -7.81 -7.52
CA PHE A 55 1.56 -6.97 -6.89
C PHE A 55 2.56 -7.85 -6.13
N LEU A 56 3.83 -7.75 -6.52
CA LEU A 56 4.93 -8.41 -5.85
C LEU A 56 5.72 -7.42 -4.99
N PRO A 57 6.18 -7.82 -3.80
CA PRO A 57 7.05 -6.98 -2.98
C PRO A 57 8.41 -6.80 -3.67
N THR A 58 9.03 -5.62 -3.51
CA THR A 58 10.33 -5.33 -4.11
C THR A 58 11.40 -6.39 -3.78
N THR A 59 11.99 -7.01 -4.81
CA THR A 59 13.17 -7.89 -4.64
C THR A 59 14.49 -7.15 -4.73
N ASN A 60 14.46 -5.86 -5.11
CA ASN A 60 15.66 -5.05 -5.27
C ASN A 60 16.46 -4.96 -3.96
N PRO A 61 17.71 -5.48 -3.91
CA PRO A 61 18.51 -5.52 -2.68
C PRO A 61 18.78 -4.12 -2.09
N ALA A 62 19.03 -3.12 -2.93
CA ALA A 62 19.29 -1.76 -2.47
C ALA A 62 18.04 -1.13 -1.84
N ARG A 63 16.87 -1.35 -2.45
CA ARG A 63 15.58 -0.88 -1.91
C ARG A 63 15.23 -1.60 -0.61
N ARG A 64 15.42 -2.92 -0.55
CA ARG A 64 15.25 -3.71 0.68
C ARG A 64 16.19 -3.23 1.79
N GLN A 65 17.45 -2.96 1.47
CA GLN A 65 18.40 -2.43 2.45
C GLN A 65 18.02 -1.01 2.92
N ALA A 66 17.48 -0.17 2.03
CA ALA A 66 16.99 1.15 2.40
C ALA A 66 15.78 1.06 3.35
N LEU A 67 14.81 0.20 3.05
CA LEU A 67 13.66 -0.06 3.91
C LEU A 67 14.09 -0.62 5.27
N ARG A 68 15.05 -1.55 5.28
CA ARG A 68 15.64 -2.07 6.52
C ARG A 68 16.31 -0.99 7.35
N ARG A 69 17.11 -0.12 6.71
CA ARG A 69 17.76 1.01 7.40
C ARG A 69 16.71 1.95 8.00
N GLN A 70 15.69 2.30 7.23
CA GLN A 70 14.57 3.11 7.71
C GLN A 70 13.85 2.45 8.89
N ALA A 71 13.69 1.13 8.86
CA ALA A 71 13.10 0.38 9.96
C ALA A 71 14.01 0.25 11.18
N LEU A 72 15.31 0.51 11.08
CA LEU A 72 16.26 0.49 12.19
C LEU A 72 16.52 1.89 12.75
N GLU A 73 16.39 2.95 11.94
CA GLU A 73 16.54 4.33 12.37
C GLU A 73 15.46 4.66 13.43
N SER A 74 15.90 4.67 14.69
CA SER A 74 15.05 4.82 15.88
C SER A 74 14.45 6.23 15.96
N LYS A 75 13.31 6.43 15.32
CA LYS A 75 12.37 7.51 15.66
C LYS A 75 11.22 6.91 16.48
N HIS A 76 11.03 7.41 17.70
CA HIS A 76 9.82 7.15 18.47
C HIS A 76 8.61 7.64 17.65
N VAL A 77 7.54 6.84 17.64
CA VAL A 77 6.30 7.18 16.92
C VAL A 77 5.68 8.47 17.47
N PHE A 78 5.91 8.71 18.78
CA PHE A 78 5.22 9.72 19.57
C PHE A 78 6.15 10.71 20.26
N ASP A 79 7.43 10.78 19.86
CA ASP A 79 8.29 11.90 20.28
C ASP A 79 7.76 13.16 19.59
N GLY A 80 6.79 13.76 20.27
CA GLY A 80 5.98 14.83 19.78
C GLY A 80 6.84 16.00 19.35
N SER A 81 6.90 16.24 18.04
CA SER A 81 6.95 17.61 17.59
C SER A 81 5.65 18.28 18.06
N THR A 82 5.72 19.03 19.16
CA THR A 82 4.69 20.02 19.54
C THR A 82 4.59 21.16 18.52
N ARG A 83 5.50 21.21 17.54
CA ARG A 83 5.41 22.15 16.44
C ARG A 83 4.29 21.70 15.51
N PRO A 84 3.39 22.60 15.09
CA PRO A 84 2.40 22.28 14.09
C PRO A 84 3.12 21.71 12.85
N ILE A 85 2.66 20.54 12.41
CA ILE A 85 3.21 19.76 11.27
C ILE A 85 3.35 20.63 10.01
N ARG A 86 2.55 21.70 9.92
CA ARG A 86 2.75 22.82 9.00
C ARG A 86 2.64 24.12 9.80
N ALA A 87 3.65 24.99 9.76
CA ALA A 87 3.36 26.41 9.90
C ALA A 87 2.34 26.73 8.79
N PRO A 88 1.26 27.49 9.04
CA PRO A 88 0.41 27.97 7.96
C PRO A 88 1.30 28.71 6.96
N GLY A 89 1.68 28.04 5.88
CA GLY A 89 2.24 28.71 4.72
C GLY A 89 1.18 29.72 4.29
N LYS A 90 1.59 30.97 4.10
CA LYS A 90 0.75 31.95 3.40
C LYS A 90 0.73 31.52 1.94
N LEU A 91 -0.04 30.47 1.63
CA LEU A 91 -0.34 30.10 0.26
C LEU A 91 -1.07 31.29 -0.34
N LYS A 92 -0.45 31.91 -1.33
CA LYS A 92 -1.11 32.90 -2.16
C LYS A 92 -2.12 32.14 -3.04
N PRO A 93 -3.20 32.78 -3.47
CA PRO A 93 -4.13 32.19 -4.43
C PRO A 93 -3.42 31.62 -5.68
N ASP A 94 -2.29 32.23 -6.06
CA ASP A 94 -1.45 31.80 -7.19
C ASP A 94 -0.63 30.51 -6.93
N ASP A 95 -0.48 30.10 -5.66
CA ASP A 95 0.18 28.84 -5.28
C ASP A 95 -0.76 27.63 -5.45
N ILE A 96 -2.05 27.88 -5.68
CA ILE A 96 -3.05 26.85 -5.98
C ILE A 96 -3.11 26.69 -7.50
N PRO A 97 -2.75 25.52 -8.05
CA PRO A 97 -2.87 25.29 -9.49
C PRO A 97 -4.32 25.53 -9.97
N PRO A 98 -4.50 26.18 -11.13
CA PRO A 98 -5.84 26.47 -11.64
C PRO A 98 -6.52 25.18 -12.05
N THR A 99 -7.81 25.06 -11.72
CA THR A 99 -8.63 23.92 -12.13
C THR A 99 -8.55 23.76 -13.66
N PRO A 100 -8.26 22.55 -14.19
CA PRO A 100 -8.11 22.35 -15.61
C PRO A 100 -9.41 22.65 -16.37
N SER A 101 -9.28 23.34 -17.51
CA SER A 101 -10.42 23.69 -18.36
C SER A 101 -11.20 22.44 -18.84
N PRO A 102 -12.50 22.55 -19.18
CA PRO A 102 -13.28 21.42 -19.70
C PRO A 102 -12.60 20.71 -20.88
N GLU A 103 -12.02 21.47 -21.80
CA GLU A 103 -11.29 20.96 -22.97
C GLU A 103 -10.01 20.22 -22.56
N ARG A 104 -9.25 20.76 -21.59
CA ARG A 104 -8.06 20.11 -21.07
C ARG A 104 -8.42 18.83 -20.32
N ARG A 105 -9.51 18.81 -19.55
CA ARG A 105 -10.03 17.59 -18.90
C ARG A 105 -10.44 16.53 -19.92
N ALA A 106 -11.11 16.93 -21.01
CA ALA A 106 -11.49 16.02 -22.08
C ALA A 106 -10.26 15.44 -22.81
N LEU A 107 -9.26 16.26 -23.08
CA LEU A 107 -8.00 15.85 -23.70
C LEU A 107 -7.18 14.92 -22.79
N LEU A 108 -7.15 15.19 -21.49
CA LEU A 108 -6.53 14.31 -20.48
C LEU A 108 -7.27 12.98 -20.37
N LYS A 109 -8.61 13.00 -20.38
CA LYS A 109 -9.44 11.78 -20.36
C LYS A 109 -9.23 10.94 -21.62
N LYS A 110 -9.11 11.58 -22.79
CA LYS A 110 -8.83 10.90 -24.05
C LYS A 110 -7.43 10.28 -24.05
N LYS A 111 -6.40 11.03 -23.65
CA LYS A 111 -5.03 10.49 -23.50
C LYS A 111 -4.96 9.31 -22.54
N PHE A 112 -5.70 9.36 -21.44
CA PHE A 112 -5.79 8.26 -20.49
C PHE A 112 -6.42 7.00 -21.09
N LEU A 113 -7.40 7.14 -21.98
CA LEU A 113 -8.03 6.01 -22.66
C LEU A 113 -7.16 5.45 -23.81
N ASP A 114 -6.35 6.31 -24.43
CA ASP A 114 -5.51 5.95 -25.58
C ASP A 114 -4.13 5.39 -25.17
N GLU A 115 -3.63 5.70 -23.96
CA GLU A 115 -2.33 5.22 -23.46
C GLU A 115 -2.51 4.03 -22.48
N ASN A 116 -2.19 2.81 -22.94
CA ASN A 116 -2.00 1.62 -22.08
C ASN A 116 -0.70 1.68 -21.25
N GLU A 117 0.10 2.74 -21.42
CA GLU A 117 1.33 2.95 -20.68
C GLU A 117 1.09 3.85 -19.47
N HIS A 118 1.82 3.55 -18.40
CA HIS A 118 1.84 4.39 -17.21
C HIS A 118 2.10 5.85 -17.59
N PRO A 119 1.31 6.82 -17.09
CA PRO A 119 1.55 8.21 -17.40
C PRO A 119 2.97 8.58 -16.97
N SER A 120 3.80 8.95 -17.94
CA SER A 120 5.22 9.28 -17.79
C SER A 120 5.49 10.48 -16.89
N ARG A 121 4.44 11.14 -16.39
CA ARG A 121 4.50 12.23 -15.42
C ARG A 121 3.43 12.03 -14.34
N PRO A 122 3.77 12.23 -13.06
CA PRO A 122 2.79 12.14 -11.98
C PRO A 122 1.70 13.19 -12.21
N TYR A 123 0.44 12.75 -12.32
CA TYR A 123 -0.69 13.64 -12.26
C TYR A 123 -0.87 14.11 -10.82
N VAL A 124 -0.92 15.43 -10.62
CA VAL A 124 -1.28 16.01 -9.33
C VAL A 124 -2.77 15.78 -9.13
N LEU A 125 -3.11 14.90 -8.18
CA LEU A 125 -4.45 14.82 -7.65
C LEU A 125 -4.65 16.02 -6.73
N GLU A 126 -5.44 16.99 -7.16
CA GLU A 126 -5.91 18.08 -6.33
C GLU A 126 -7.01 17.55 -5.40
N THR A 127 -6.63 16.84 -4.34
CA THR A 127 -7.55 16.61 -3.22
C THR A 127 -7.61 17.89 -2.40
N ALA A 128 -8.55 18.77 -2.75
CA ALA A 128 -8.86 19.97 -1.98
C ALA A 128 -9.62 19.59 -0.70
N LEU A 129 -8.92 18.99 0.28
CA LEU A 129 -9.40 18.98 1.65
C LEU A 129 -9.11 20.36 2.24
N LEU A 130 -10.14 21.18 2.38
CA LEU A 130 -10.02 22.45 3.06
C LEU A 130 -9.68 22.18 4.52
N ARG A 131 -8.73 22.97 5.04
CA ARG A 131 -8.23 22.88 6.42
C ARG A 131 -9.33 23.05 7.48
N THR A 132 -10.50 23.53 7.07
CA THR A 132 -11.71 23.77 7.88
C THR A 132 -12.53 22.52 8.17
N ASP A 133 -12.31 21.42 7.44
CA ASP A 133 -13.31 20.35 7.42
C ASP A 133 -13.16 19.33 8.55
N HIS A 134 -12.14 19.49 9.42
CA HIS A 134 -11.86 18.58 10.56
C HIS A 134 -11.89 17.09 10.18
N ALA A 135 -11.71 16.77 8.90
CA ALA A 135 -11.90 15.44 8.32
C ALA A 135 -10.67 15.06 7.50
N LEU A 136 -10.27 13.79 7.61
CA LEU A 136 -9.26 13.18 6.76
C LEU A 136 -9.97 12.49 5.58
N ALA A 137 -9.31 12.40 4.42
CA ALA A 137 -9.83 11.56 3.34
C ALA A 137 -9.78 10.10 3.77
N ALA A 138 -10.88 9.37 3.56
CA ALA A 138 -10.87 7.92 3.61
C ALA A 138 -10.64 7.38 2.19
N VAL A 139 -9.74 6.42 2.05
CA VAL A 139 -9.48 5.69 0.82
C VAL A 139 -9.65 4.21 1.07
N VAL A 140 -10.26 3.50 0.14
CA VAL A 140 -10.33 2.04 0.18
C VAL A 140 -9.21 1.48 -0.67
N GLY A 141 -8.48 0.51 -0.14
CA GLY A 141 -7.40 -0.11 -0.89
C GLY A 141 -7.02 -1.49 -0.38
N ASN A 142 -6.05 -2.07 -1.07
CA ASN A 142 -5.49 -3.37 -0.75
C ASN A 142 -4.05 -3.18 -0.29
N ALA A 143 -3.67 -3.82 0.82
CA ALA A 143 -2.32 -3.79 1.35
C ALA A 143 -1.83 -5.18 1.69
N ASN A 144 -0.56 -5.43 1.39
CA ASN A 144 0.20 -6.58 1.85
C ASN A 144 1.15 -6.11 2.95
N VAL A 145 1.14 -6.78 4.09
CA VAL A 145 1.98 -6.49 5.25
C VAL A 145 2.91 -7.68 5.47
N SER A 146 4.20 -7.41 5.61
CA SER A 146 5.24 -8.42 5.84
C SER A 146 6.21 -7.97 6.92
N ALA A 147 6.99 -8.90 7.45
CA ALA A 147 8.16 -8.54 8.26
C ALA A 147 9.16 -7.69 7.44
N VAL A 148 10.00 -6.91 8.12
CA VAL A 148 11.02 -6.06 7.46
C VAL A 148 12.05 -6.90 6.71
N ASP A 149 12.52 -7.99 7.33
CA ASP A 149 13.45 -8.95 6.72
C ASP A 149 12.69 -10.14 6.09
N TRP A 150 11.55 -9.87 5.46
CA TRP A 150 10.73 -10.93 4.87
C TRP A 150 11.50 -11.70 3.78
N GLU A 151 11.35 -13.02 3.80
CA GLU A 151 11.83 -13.92 2.74
C GLU A 151 10.68 -14.76 2.20
N SER A 152 10.85 -15.28 0.98
CA SER A 152 9.85 -16.14 0.34
C SER A 152 9.47 -17.31 1.25
N GLY A 153 8.18 -17.46 1.53
CA GLY A 153 7.65 -18.48 2.45
C GLY A 153 7.43 -18.01 3.89
N MET A 154 7.87 -16.80 4.25
CA MET A 154 7.51 -16.21 5.54
C MET A 154 6.07 -15.69 5.56
N PRO A 155 5.41 -15.67 6.73
CA PRO A 155 4.04 -15.15 6.87
C PRO A 155 3.89 -13.73 6.32
N LYS A 156 2.79 -13.50 5.61
CA LYS A 156 2.31 -12.19 5.12
C LYS A 156 0.86 -12.01 5.55
N CYS A 157 0.49 -10.80 5.92
CA CYS A 157 -0.90 -10.45 6.22
C CYS A 157 -1.45 -9.61 5.06
N ARG A 158 -2.53 -10.08 4.43
CA ARG A 158 -3.20 -9.32 3.37
C ARG A 158 -4.43 -8.63 3.93
N LEU A 159 -4.55 -7.36 3.59
CA LEU A 159 -5.63 -6.49 3.99
C LEU A 159 -6.38 -6.08 2.72
N SER A 160 -7.52 -6.70 2.47
CA SER A 160 -8.33 -6.47 1.27
C SER A 160 -9.49 -5.53 1.56
N GLN A 161 -9.74 -4.59 0.64
CA GLN A 161 -10.81 -3.59 0.73
C GLN A 161 -10.85 -2.87 2.09
N ILE A 162 -9.67 -2.57 2.63
CA ILE A 162 -9.58 -1.87 3.90
C ILE A 162 -9.76 -0.37 3.71
N GLU A 163 -10.55 0.23 4.59
CA GLU A 163 -10.63 1.67 4.71
C GLU A 163 -9.38 2.18 5.42
N MET A 164 -8.72 3.15 4.80
CA MET A 164 -7.50 3.79 5.27
C MET A 164 -7.73 5.29 5.34
N LEU A 165 -7.19 5.91 6.39
CA LEU A 165 -7.18 7.36 6.47
C LEU A 165 -5.97 7.87 5.69
N TRP A 166 -6.17 8.85 4.82
CA TRP A 166 -5.08 9.45 4.07
C TRP A 166 -4.71 10.78 4.71
N ASP A 167 -3.58 10.77 5.44
CA ASP A 167 -3.03 11.97 6.08
C ASP A 167 -1.65 12.27 5.49
N THR A 168 -1.60 13.25 4.59
CA THR A 168 -0.36 13.75 4.00
C THR A 168 0.55 14.48 5.00
N GLY A 169 0.06 14.76 6.22
CA GLY A 169 0.83 15.30 7.33
C GLY A 169 1.38 14.25 8.29
N ALA A 170 0.96 12.99 8.19
CA ALA A 170 1.47 11.94 9.06
C ALA A 170 2.93 11.64 8.74
N GLN A 171 3.77 11.58 9.79
CA GLN A 171 5.19 11.24 9.64
C GLN A 171 5.42 9.75 9.40
N THR A 172 4.45 8.91 9.78
CA THR A 172 4.57 7.47 9.68
C THR A 172 3.21 6.82 9.43
N THR A 173 3.25 5.67 8.75
CA THR A 173 2.10 4.80 8.56
C THR A 173 1.85 4.01 9.84
N ILE A 174 0.61 3.97 10.30
CA ILE A 174 0.21 3.21 11.48
C ILE A 174 -0.79 2.14 11.06
N ILE A 175 -0.58 0.94 11.55
CA ILE A 175 -1.41 -0.24 11.42
C ILE A 175 -1.81 -0.64 12.84
N THR A 176 -3.09 -0.81 13.12
CA THR A 176 -3.47 -1.29 14.44
C THR A 176 -3.26 -2.80 14.49
N LYS A 177 -2.99 -3.34 15.67
CA LYS A 177 -2.78 -4.77 15.84
C LYS A 177 -4.04 -5.59 15.54
N ASP A 178 -5.24 -5.06 15.83
CA ASP A 178 -6.54 -5.73 15.64
C ASP A 178 -6.89 -6.07 14.18
N ILE A 179 -6.08 -5.58 13.23
CA ILE A 179 -6.33 -5.69 11.79
C ILE A 179 -5.58 -6.82 11.14
N LEU A 180 -4.56 -7.27 11.83
CA LEU A 180 -3.70 -8.34 11.40
C LEU A 180 -4.32 -9.66 11.84
N ASP A 181 -4.19 -10.69 11.01
CA ASP A 181 -4.60 -12.04 11.39
C ASP A 181 -3.75 -12.57 12.57
N GLU A 182 -4.31 -13.50 13.34
CA GLU A 182 -3.67 -14.04 14.55
C GLU A 182 -2.32 -14.72 14.24
N GLN A 183 -2.22 -15.38 13.09
CA GLN A 183 -1.00 -16.05 12.66
C GLN A 183 0.14 -15.04 12.45
N PHE A 184 -0.14 -13.92 11.78
CA PHE A 184 0.83 -12.87 11.54
C PHE A 184 1.15 -12.12 12.83
N GLN A 185 0.18 -11.89 13.72
CA GLN A 185 0.46 -11.32 15.04
C GLN A 185 1.40 -12.22 15.88
N ALA A 186 1.19 -13.54 15.84
CA ALA A 186 2.08 -14.50 16.49
C ALA A 186 3.47 -14.49 15.86
N HIS A 187 3.56 -14.47 14.53
CA HIS A 187 4.82 -14.33 13.81
C HIS A 187 5.56 -13.05 14.20
N LEU A 188 4.86 -11.91 14.24
CA LEU A 188 5.40 -10.63 14.68
C LEU A 188 5.78 -10.60 16.16
N SER A 189 5.48 -11.64 16.94
CA SER A 189 5.89 -11.79 18.35
C SER A 189 7.19 -12.60 18.53
N ASP A 190 7.67 -13.27 17.47
CA ASP A 190 8.93 -14.04 17.47
C ASP A 190 10.16 -13.16 17.79
N PRO A 191 11.09 -13.60 18.67
CA PRO A 191 12.32 -12.87 18.99
C PRO A 191 13.16 -12.39 17.80
N VAL A 192 13.07 -13.03 16.63
CA VAL A 192 13.79 -12.61 15.41
C VAL A 192 13.47 -11.17 15.00
N HIS A 193 12.27 -10.68 15.32
CA HIS A 193 11.84 -9.31 14.99
C HIS A 193 12.18 -8.28 16.08
N ARG A 194 12.90 -8.67 17.15
CA ARG A 194 13.21 -7.77 18.28
C ARG A 194 13.91 -6.47 17.85
N ALA A 195 14.75 -6.52 16.82
CA ALA A 195 15.42 -5.33 16.27
C ALA A 195 14.45 -4.28 15.71
N TYR A 196 13.22 -4.69 15.39
CA TYR A 196 12.16 -3.86 14.82
C TYR A 196 11.08 -3.49 15.84
N ARG A 197 11.25 -3.86 17.12
CA ARG A 197 10.31 -3.55 18.19
C ARG A 197 10.82 -2.46 19.10
N ASN A 198 9.90 -1.65 19.60
CA ASN A 198 10.13 -0.77 20.73
C ASN A 198 8.91 -0.82 21.68
N GLN A 199 8.86 0.08 22.65
CA GLN A 199 7.74 0.21 23.59
C GLN A 199 6.40 0.61 22.92
N ASP A 200 6.46 1.22 21.74
CA ASP A 200 5.30 1.76 21.03
C ASP A 200 4.67 0.72 20.08
N GLY A 201 5.45 -0.25 19.60
CA GLY A 201 4.98 -1.26 18.66
C GLY A 201 6.07 -2.05 17.95
N THR A 202 5.69 -2.67 16.83
CA THR A 202 6.58 -3.44 15.94
C THR A 202 6.56 -2.84 14.54
N ARG A 203 7.73 -2.63 13.93
CA ARG A 203 7.83 -2.17 12.55
C ARG A 203 7.65 -3.33 11.57
N VAL A 204 6.91 -3.05 10.52
CA VAL A 204 6.62 -3.97 9.42
C VAL A 204 6.84 -3.27 8.09
N GLN A 205 7.08 -4.04 7.04
CA GLN A 205 6.99 -3.53 5.69
C GLN A 205 5.54 -3.63 5.22
N ILE A 206 5.06 -2.57 4.59
CA ILE A 206 3.76 -2.54 3.92
C ILE A 206 3.97 -2.22 2.45
N SER A 207 3.30 -3.00 1.60
CA SER A 207 3.21 -2.83 0.15
C SER A 207 1.74 -2.65 -0.18
N PHE A 208 1.34 -1.49 -0.70
CA PHE A 208 -0.07 -1.24 -1.03
C PHE A 208 -0.22 -0.57 -2.38
N ALA A 209 -1.35 -0.86 -3.02
CA ALA A 209 -1.75 -0.24 -4.27
C ALA A 209 -3.01 0.59 -4.00
N LEU A 210 -2.94 1.88 -4.33
CA LEU A 210 -4.10 2.77 -4.37
C LEU A 210 -4.51 2.97 -5.81
N GLU A 211 -5.75 2.62 -6.09
CA GLU A 211 -6.37 2.88 -7.38
C GLU A 211 -7.07 4.23 -7.34
N PHE A 212 -6.55 5.17 -8.13
CA PHE A 212 -7.24 6.38 -8.49
C PHE A 212 -7.95 6.17 -9.83
N THR A 213 -8.96 7.00 -10.11
CA THR A 213 -9.72 6.93 -11.36
C THR A 213 -8.87 7.02 -12.63
N ASN A 214 -7.64 7.53 -12.53
CA ASN A 214 -6.72 7.75 -13.64
C ASN A 214 -5.30 7.21 -13.41
N SER A 215 -5.03 6.54 -12.29
CA SER A 215 -3.68 6.02 -12.00
C SER A 215 -3.72 4.96 -10.90
N VAL A 216 -2.71 4.10 -10.88
CA VAL A 216 -2.47 3.22 -9.74
C VAL A 216 -1.17 3.66 -9.10
N LEU A 217 -1.23 4.01 -7.81
CA LEU A 217 -0.07 4.33 -7.01
C LEU A 217 0.32 3.10 -6.21
N VAL A 218 1.53 2.59 -6.44
CA VAL A 218 2.09 1.47 -5.68
C VAL A 218 3.18 2.02 -4.76
N LEU A 219 3.09 1.68 -3.47
CA LEU A 219 4.01 2.13 -2.45
C LEU A 219 4.52 0.95 -1.62
N ASP A 220 5.84 0.91 -1.42
CA ASP A 220 6.47 0.07 -0.39
C ASP A 220 7.08 0.98 0.66
N HIS A 221 6.75 0.76 1.92
CA HIS A 221 7.26 1.58 3.02
C HIS A 221 7.26 0.82 4.34
N ILE A 222 7.82 1.43 5.38
CA ILE A 222 7.75 0.94 6.75
C ILE A 222 6.52 1.53 7.46
N ALA A 223 5.81 0.67 8.17
CA ALA A 223 4.68 1.01 9.02
C ALA A 223 4.90 0.52 10.45
N TRP A 224 4.18 1.13 11.40
CA TRP A 224 4.14 0.71 12.78
C TRP A 224 2.89 -0.10 13.07
N VAL A 225 3.06 -1.30 13.59
CA VAL A 225 1.99 -2.07 14.22
C VAL A 225 1.92 -1.70 15.69
N VAL A 226 0.82 -1.06 16.08
CA VAL A 226 0.59 -0.55 17.45
C VAL A 226 -0.74 -1.07 17.99
N ASP A 227 -0.89 -1.10 19.31
CA ASP A 227 -2.22 -1.36 19.89
C ASP A 227 -3.17 -0.20 19.56
N LYS A 228 -4.45 -0.54 19.37
CA LYS A 228 -5.49 0.42 18.95
C LYS A 228 -5.60 1.64 19.86
N GLU A 229 -5.18 1.49 21.09
CA GLU A 229 -5.23 2.50 22.11
C GLU A 229 -4.26 3.67 21.87
N PHE A 230 -3.15 3.41 21.17
CA PHE A 230 -2.09 4.39 20.92
C PHE A 230 -2.31 5.23 19.67
N VAL A 231 -3.40 5.02 18.91
CA VAL A 231 -3.70 5.83 17.72
C VAL A 231 -4.07 7.27 18.15
N PRO A 232 -3.31 8.30 17.71
CA PRO A 232 -3.61 9.68 18.02
C PRO A 232 -4.92 10.12 17.35
N ASN A 233 -5.66 11.03 17.98
CA ASN A 233 -6.96 11.55 17.52
C ASN A 233 -8.16 10.58 17.57
N ARG A 234 -8.44 10.02 18.76
CA ARG A 234 -9.72 9.33 19.01
C ARG A 234 -10.97 10.21 18.81
N ALA A 235 -10.82 11.53 18.69
CA ALA A 235 -11.91 12.52 18.67
C ALA A 235 -12.43 12.91 17.28
N ILE A 236 -11.75 12.56 16.17
CA ILE A 236 -12.23 12.82 14.78
C ILE A 236 -13.34 11.82 14.38
N ARG A 237 -13.99 11.18 15.36
CA ARG A 237 -14.92 10.05 15.19
C ARG A 237 -16.37 10.43 14.91
N HIS A 238 -16.72 11.72 14.86
CA HIS A 238 -18.10 12.12 14.56
C HIS A 238 -18.34 12.27 13.06
N TYR A 239 -18.38 11.14 12.35
CA TYR A 239 -19.14 11.03 11.10
C TYR A 239 -20.60 10.70 11.44
N PRO A 240 -21.60 11.54 11.09
CA PRO A 240 -22.99 11.29 11.48
C PRO A 240 -23.69 10.15 10.72
N ARG A 241 -22.99 9.29 9.96
CA ARG A 241 -23.70 8.34 9.08
C ARG A 241 -23.02 7.01 8.73
N ALA A 242 -21.98 6.59 9.45
CA ALA A 242 -21.41 5.27 9.25
C ALA A 242 -21.08 4.62 10.59
N GLU A 243 -22.09 3.98 11.18
CA GLU A 243 -21.84 2.88 12.10
C GLU A 243 -21.04 1.81 11.34
N ARG A 244 -19.95 1.35 11.95
CA ARG A 244 -18.87 0.54 11.37
C ARG A 244 -17.91 1.36 10.52
N LEU A 245 -16.71 1.61 11.04
CA LEU A 245 -15.50 0.94 10.55
C LEU A 245 -14.28 1.43 11.34
N HIS A 246 -13.38 0.49 11.58
CA HIS A 246 -12.05 0.68 12.16
C HIS A 246 -11.06 1.12 11.05
N ARG A 247 -10.01 1.89 11.43
CA ARG A 247 -8.66 2.03 10.79
C ARG A 247 -8.45 3.18 9.80
N LEU A 248 -7.24 3.49 9.36
CA LEU A 248 -5.95 3.91 9.99
C LEU A 248 -5.02 4.38 8.85
N THR A 249 -3.96 5.13 9.17
CA THR A 249 -3.34 6.13 8.28
C THR A 249 -2.01 5.73 7.63
N ALA A 250 -1.75 6.05 6.34
CA ALA A 250 -0.47 5.76 5.64
C ALA A 250 0.14 6.93 4.84
N ALA A 251 1.48 7.07 4.84
CA ALA A 251 2.26 8.16 4.22
C ALA A 251 3.45 7.65 3.37
N ALA A 252 3.85 8.45 2.35
CA ALA A 252 4.94 8.19 1.41
C ALA A 252 6.03 9.27 1.47
N SER A 253 7.31 8.89 1.47
CA SER A 253 8.47 9.80 1.49
C SER A 253 9.20 9.84 0.14
N ASN A 254 9.55 11.04 -0.33
CA ASN A 254 10.52 11.25 -1.41
C ASN A 254 11.71 12.07 -0.89
N SER A 255 12.90 11.49 -1.00
CA SER A 255 14.19 12.14 -0.82
C SER A 255 14.72 12.67 -2.15
N ALA A 256 14.94 13.99 -2.24
CA ALA A 256 15.75 14.60 -3.29
C ALA A 256 16.87 15.41 -2.63
N VAL A 257 18.10 14.98 -2.91
CA VAL A 257 19.36 15.66 -2.61
C VAL A 257 19.54 16.76 -3.65
N HIS A 258 19.81 18.00 -3.25
CA HIS A 258 20.61 18.94 -4.04
C HIS A 258 21.32 19.93 -3.11
N PRO A 259 22.58 20.30 -3.39
CA PRO A 259 23.08 21.61 -2.99
C PRO A 259 22.36 22.71 -3.77
#